data_AF-A0A2E3Y3Y7-F1
#
_entry.id   AF-A0A2E3Y3Y7-F1
#
_cell.length_a   1.000
_cell.length_b   1.000
_cell.length_c   1.000
_cell.angle_alpha   90.00
_cell.angle_beta   90.00
_cell.angle_gamma   90.00
#
_symmetry.space_group_name_H-M   'P 1'
#
loop_
_entity.id
_entity.type
_entity.pdbx_description
1 polymer ?
#
loop_
_entity_poly.entity_id
_entity_poly.type
_entity_poly.pdbx_seq_one_letter_code
_entity_poly.pdbx_strand_id
1 'polypeptide(L)' 'MKTSVLFLIITSIPMIDILISFKSDQIPQTMPKTKIGRSIFSLVATAAWVTALVFTIMDYY' A
#
# COMPACT_ATOMS: atom_id res chain seq x y z
N MET A 1 4.81 3.54 -20.04
CA MET A 1 4.07 3.77 -18.78
C MET A 1 4.90 4.72 -17.94
N LYS A 2 4.31 5.79 -17.38
CA LYS A 2 5.06 6.75 -16.57
C LYS A 2 5.51 6.07 -15.25
N THR A 3 6.68 6.46 -14.74
CA THR A 3 7.26 5.86 -13.52
C THR A 3 6.36 6.06 -12.30
N SER A 4 5.65 7.19 -12.24
CA SER A 4 4.64 7.51 -11.23
C SER A 4 3.51 6.46 -11.20
N VAL A 5 2.95 6.13 -12.36
CA VAL A 5 1.90 5.12 -12.53
C VAL A 5 2.41 3.73 -12.16
N LEU A 6 3.64 3.37 -12.55
CA LEU A 6 4.26 2.10 -12.15
C LEU A 6 4.39 2.01 -10.62
N PHE A 7 4.85 3.09 -9.98
CA PHE A 7 4.99 3.17 -8.53
C PHE A 7 3.64 3.07 -7.81
N LEU A 8 2.58 3.69 -8.34
CA LEU A 8 1.21 3.56 -7.84
C LEU A 8 0.69 2.13 -7.94
N ILE A 9 0.92 1.43 -9.05
CA ILE A 9 0.49 0.03 -9.23
C ILE A 9 1.20 -0.87 -8.20
N ILE A 10 2.52 -0.73 -8.04
CA ILE A 10 3.31 -1.55 -7.11
C ILE A 10 2.86 -1.31 -5.66
N THR A 11 2.70 -0.06 -5.25
CA THR A 11 2.26 0.29 -3.88
C THR A 11 0.79 -0.05 -3.62
N SER A 12 -0.02 -0.22 -4.67
CA SER A 12 -1.41 -0.66 -4.53
C SER A 12 -1.54 -2.14 -4.13
N ILE A 13 -0.56 -2.98 -4.46
CA ILE A 13 -0.58 -4.41 -4.09
C ILE A 13 -0.68 -4.60 -2.57
N PRO A 14 0.27 -4.08 -1.75
CA PRO A 14 0.15 -4.21 -0.29
C PRO A 14 -1.05 -3.43 0.26
N MET A 15 -1.46 -2.33 -0.37
CA MET A 15 -2.63 -1.55 0.07
C MET A 15 -3.93 -2.35 -0.06
N ILE A 16 -4.11 -3.08 -1.17
CA ILE A 16 -5.25 -3.96 -1.38
C ILE A 16 -5.24 -5.08 -0.34
N ASP A 17 -4.09 -5.68 -0.07
CA ASP A 17 -3.96 -6.76 0.91
C ASP A 17 -4.27 -6.28 2.35
N ILE A 18 -3.86 -5.04 2.69
CA ILE A 18 -4.25 -4.35 3.92
C ILE A 18 -5.78 -4.17 4.01
N LEU A 19 -6.42 -3.68 2.95
CA LEU A 19 -7.86 -3.45 2.93
C LEU A 19 -8.67 -4.76 3.07
N ILE A 20 -8.21 -5.83 2.42
CA ILE A 20 -8.81 -7.16 2.55
C ILE A 20 -8.63 -7.69 3.97
N SER A 21 -7.47 -7.46 4.60
CA SER A 21 -7.23 -7.80 6.01
C SER A 21 -8.27 -7.20 6.94
N PHE A 22 -8.51 -5.89 6.81
CA PHE A 22 -9.47 -5.18 7.64
C PHE A 22 -10.89 -5.67 7.44
N LYS A 23 -11.23 -6.11 6.23
CA LYS A 23 -12.56 -6.66 5.92
C LYS A 23 -12.74 -8.08 6.45
N SER A 24 -11.71 -8.91 6.41
CA SER A 24 -11.81 -10.35 6.65
C SER A 24 -11.29 -10.80 8.03
N ASP A 25 -10.69 -9.90 8.82
CA ASP A 25 -9.93 -10.22 10.05
C ASP A 25 -8.83 -11.28 9.85
N GLN A 26 -8.45 -11.55 8.60
CA GLN A 26 -7.40 -12.49 8.24
C GLN A 26 -6.05 -11.78 8.14
N ILE A 27 -4.99 -12.47 8.61
CA ILE A 27 -3.62 -11.99 8.48
C ILE A 27 -3.21 -12.17 7.01
N PRO A 28 -2.94 -11.08 6.27
CA PRO A 28 -2.60 -11.14 4.86
C PRO A 28 -1.23 -11.76 4.64
N GLN A 29 -1.04 -12.41 3.49
CA GLN A 29 0.21 -13.08 3.17
C GLN A 29 1.40 -12.11 3.08
N THR A 30 1.17 -10.87 2.67
CA THR A 30 2.25 -9.87 2.53
C THR A 30 2.62 -9.18 3.85
N MET A 31 1.84 -9.38 4.92
CA MET A 31 2.06 -8.73 6.20
C MET A 31 2.93 -9.56 7.17
N PRO A 32 3.68 -8.90 8.06
CA PRO A 32 4.36 -9.56 9.17
C PRO A 32 3.39 -10.31 10.10
N LYS A 33 3.82 -11.43 10.67
CA LYS A 33 2.98 -12.22 11.60
C LYS A 33 2.83 -11.57 12.99
N THR A 34 3.72 -10.66 13.35
CA THR A 34 3.71 -9.97 14.66
C THR A 34 2.76 -8.77 14.64
N LYS A 35 2.06 -8.53 15.75
CA LYS A 35 1.09 -7.41 15.86
C LYS A 35 1.73 -6.05 15.59
N ILE A 36 2.94 -5.84 16.12
CA ILE A 36 3.72 -4.61 15.93
C ILE A 36 4.17 -4.49 14.47
N GLY A 37 4.69 -5.57 13.88
CA GLY A 37 5.13 -5.60 12.48
C GLY A 37 4.00 -5.27 11.52
N ARG A 38 2.78 -5.78 11.75
CA ARG A 38 1.59 -5.43 10.96
C ARG A 38 1.26 -3.95 11.02
N SER A 39 1.28 -3.36 12.22
CA SER A 39 0.96 -1.95 12.40
C SER A 39 1.96 -1.05 11.68
N ILE A 40 3.26 -1.34 11.81
CA ILE A 40 4.32 -0.59 11.12
C ILE A 40 4.24 -0.78 9.61
N PHE A 41 4.05 -2.02 9.15
CA PHE A 41 3.92 -2.33 7.73
C PHE A 41 2.72 -1.61 7.11
N SER A 42 1.56 -1.67 7.76
CA SER A 42 0.35 -0.97 7.31
C SER A 42 0.59 0.53 7.21
N LEU A 43 1.24 1.14 8.21
CA LEU A 43 1.52 2.58 8.21
C LEU A 43 2.43 2.97 7.04
N VAL A 44 3.53 2.25 6.85
CA VAL A 44 4.52 2.54 5.79
C VAL A 44 3.93 2.30 4.41
N ALA A 45 3.19 1.22 4.22
CA ALA A 45 2.53 0.91 2.94
C ALA A 45 1.48 1.95 2.57
N THR A 46 0.66 2.39 3.53
CA THR A 46 -0.32 3.46 3.31
C THR A 46 0.38 4.78 2.98
N ALA A 47 1.44 5.16 3.69
CA ALA A 47 2.21 6.36 3.39
C ALA A 47 2.80 6.32 1.97
N ALA A 48 3.43 5.21 1.60
CA ALA A 48 4.00 5.01 0.26
C ALA A 48 2.93 5.09 -0.85
N TRP A 49 1.76 4.49 -0.63
CA TRP A 49 0.64 4.54 -1.58
C TRP A 49 0.10 5.96 -1.76
N VAL A 50 -0.08 6.72 -0.68
CA VAL A 50 -0.52 8.13 -0.75
C VAL A 50 0.51 8.98 -1.50
N THR A 51 1.80 8.83 -1.20
CA THR A 51 2.87 9.52 -1.93
C THR A 51 2.87 9.16 -3.42
N ALA A 52 2.69 7.88 -3.75
CA ALA A 52 2.60 7.42 -5.14
C ALA A 52 1.40 8.04 -5.88
N LEU A 53 0.26 8.16 -5.20
CA LEU A 53 -0.95 8.77 -5.73
C LEU A 53 -0.74 10.26 -6.00
N VAL A 54 -0.15 11.00 -5.05
CA VAL A 54 0.18 12.43 -5.22
C VAL A 54 1.12 12.64 -6.41
N PHE A 55 2.20 11.86 -6.51
CA PHE A 55 3.12 11.96 -7.65
C PHE A 55 2.44 11.61 -8.98
N THR A 56 1.54 10.64 -8.98
CA THR A 56 0.78 10.27 -10.19
C THR A 56 -0.15 11.40 -10.62
N ILE A 57 -0.82 12.07 -9.68
CA ILE A 57 -1.67 13.23 -9.99
C ILE A 57 -0.81 14.38 -10.53
N MET A 58 0.31 14.70 -9.88
CA MET A 58 1.22 15.76 -10.31
C MET A 58 1.87 15.50 -11.68
N ASP A 59 2.12 14.24 -12.02
CA ASP A 59 2.66 13.87 -13.33
C ASP A 59 1.56 13.80 -14.40
N TYR A 60 0.29 13.75 -14.01
CA TYR A 60 -0.82 13.74 -14.97
C TYR A 60 -1.23 15.15 -15.43
N TYR A 61 -1.14 16.15 -14.55
CA TYR A 61 -1.45 17.56 -14.81
C TYR A 61 -0.22 18.38 -15.17
#